data_AF-A0A090LHX3-F1
#
_entry.id   AF-A0A090LHX3-F1
#
_cell.length_a   1.000
_cell.length_b   1.000
_cell.length_c   1.000
_cell.angle_alpha   90.00
_cell.angle_beta   90.00
_cell.angle_gamma   90.00
#
_symmetry.space_group_name_H-M   'P 1'
#
loop_
_entity.id
_entity.type
_entity.pdbx_description
1 polymer ?
#
loop_
_entity_poly.entity_id
_entity_poly.type
_entity_poly.pdbx_seq_one_letter_code
_entity_poly.pdbx_strand_id
1 'polypeptide(L)'
;MVSFIKLFTLIFILLIFLIIYSLYFIQNYYTKIDKISSNYEDLNINQIDFNLISDELKRNVSIFCIIHTSPKYKYSRAIHLKNTWLKRCNDYLFISTENDISLPAIKGFRKDGYQFSNGRIRKGLTYIYKNYGNNYDWFFKVDDDTYAIMENVRMFLMNRDSQTDHYYGYKLKIKDYYKHQIEYMSGGGYLISKETLMKLVTVAFKNPKICSPMPNIPDDVQIGRCLKNINITTMDSRDIYDRHVFLPSSFSEFGSLIKNTHWDGFKKRSYYNLPKGLSALGNFPMSFHYVIGDMQYGLEYLFYHTEVVGRTSRIFNKVYLNKESNTTFILDEIKKYGKSNFKY
;
A
#
# COMPACT_ATOMS: atom_id res chain seq x y z
N MET A 1 -21.66 -57.73 -67.68
CA MET A 1 -20.52 -57.01 -67.07
C MET A 1 -20.73 -55.48 -67.01
N VAL A 2 -21.15 -54.82 -68.09
CA VAL A 2 -21.33 -53.34 -68.15
C VAL A 2 -22.41 -52.79 -67.21
N SER A 3 -23.52 -53.52 -66.97
CA SER A 3 -24.61 -53.11 -66.07
C SER A 3 -24.19 -53.07 -64.58
N PHE A 4 -23.36 -54.03 -64.15
CA PHE A 4 -22.88 -54.13 -62.77
C PHE A 4 -21.92 -52.98 -62.41
N ILE A 5 -21.09 -52.55 -63.36
CA ILE A 5 -20.16 -51.43 -63.19
C ILE A 5 -20.93 -50.10 -63.04
N LYS A 6 -22.01 -49.91 -63.80
CA LYS A 6 -22.89 -48.74 -63.69
C LYS A 6 -23.63 -48.68 -62.35
N LEU A 7 -24.07 -49.82 -61.83
CA LEU A 7 -24.72 -49.88 -60.52
C LEU A 7 -23.72 -49.60 -59.37
N PHE A 8 -22.51 -50.17 -59.45
CA PHE A 8 -21.48 -49.95 -58.44
C PHE A 8 -20.99 -48.50 -58.42
N THR A 9 -20.80 -47.88 -59.59
CA THR A 9 -20.44 -46.45 -59.70
C THR A 9 -21.55 -45.55 -59.16
N LEU A 10 -22.82 -45.86 -59.40
CA LEU A 10 -23.95 -45.12 -58.84
C LEU A 10 -24.00 -45.20 -57.31
N ILE A 11 -23.80 -46.39 -56.74
CA ILE A 11 -23.74 -46.61 -55.28
C ILE A 11 -22.56 -45.85 -54.66
N PHE A 12 -21.40 -45.86 -55.33
CA PHE A 12 -20.21 -45.15 -54.86
C PHE A 12 -20.41 -43.63 -54.85
N ILE A 13 -21.05 -43.08 -55.89
CA ILE A 13 -21.41 -41.65 -55.95
C ILE A 13 -22.39 -41.28 -54.83
N LEU A 14 -23.39 -42.13 -54.57
CA LEU A 14 -24.36 -41.94 -53.47
C LEU A 14 -23.68 -41.96 -52.09
N LEU A 15 -22.73 -42.87 -51.87
CA LEU A 15 -21.94 -42.92 -50.64
C LEU A 15 -21.09 -41.66 -50.44
N ILE A 16 -20.43 -41.17 -51.49
CA ILE A 16 -19.69 -39.90 -51.44
C ILE A 16 -20.62 -38.75 -51.09
N PHE A 17 -21.80 -38.69 -51.71
CA PHE A 17 -22.78 -37.63 -51.45
C PHE A 17 -23.28 -37.65 -50.00
N LEU A 18 -23.54 -38.84 -49.45
CA LEU A 18 -23.91 -39.05 -48.05
C LEU A 18 -22.81 -38.62 -47.08
N ILE A 19 -21.54 -38.91 -47.40
CA ILE A 19 -20.38 -38.48 -46.59
C ILE A 19 -20.22 -36.97 -46.63
N ILE A 20 -20.34 -36.34 -47.81
CA ILE A 20 -20.25 -34.88 -47.92
C ILE A 20 -21.39 -34.21 -47.16
N TYR A 21 -22.62 -34.75 -47.25
CA TYR A 21 -23.77 -34.23 -46.53
C TYR A 21 -23.63 -34.37 -45.02
N SER A 22 -23.13 -35.50 -44.53
CA SER A 22 -22.89 -35.71 -43.10
C SER A 22 -21.79 -34.79 -42.56
N LEU A 23 -20.68 -34.61 -43.31
CA LEU A 23 -19.61 -33.68 -42.96
C LEU A 23 -20.12 -32.22 -42.92
N TYR A 24 -20.94 -31.81 -43.89
CA TYR A 24 -21.56 -30.48 -43.90
C TYR A 24 -22.49 -30.26 -42.70
N PHE A 25 -23.29 -31.26 -42.35
CA PHE A 25 -24.18 -31.19 -41.20
C PHE A 25 -23.41 -31.14 -39.86
N ILE A 26 -22.33 -31.91 -39.74
CA ILE A 26 -21.43 -31.90 -38.59
C ILE A 26 -20.75 -30.52 -38.45
N GLN A 27 -20.23 -29.95 -39.55
CA GLN A 27 -19.65 -28.60 -39.56
C GLN A 27 -20.65 -27.54 -39.10
N ASN A 28 -21.89 -27.60 -39.59
CA ASN A 28 -22.96 -26.68 -39.17
C ASN A 28 -23.39 -26.87 -37.72
N TYR A 29 -23.35 -28.11 -37.21
CA TYR A 29 -23.61 -28.40 -35.81
C TYR A 29 -22.51 -27.86 -34.90
N TYR A 30 -21.24 -28.06 -35.24
CA TYR A 30 -20.10 -27.51 -34.48
C TYR A 30 -20.06 -25.99 -34.52
N THR A 31 -20.27 -25.36 -35.69
CA THR A 31 -20.35 -23.89 -35.77
C THR A 31 -21.53 -23.32 -34.99
N LYS A 32 -22.66 -24.04 -34.89
CA LYS A 32 -23.79 -23.65 -34.03
C LYS A 32 -23.44 -23.80 -32.55
N ILE A 33 -22.71 -24.85 -32.15
CA ILE A 33 -22.21 -25.02 -30.79
C ILE A 33 -21.19 -23.94 -30.44
N ASP A 34 -20.25 -23.60 -31.32
CA ASP A 34 -19.29 -22.52 -31.11
C ASP A 34 -19.99 -21.16 -31.01
N LYS A 35 -21.09 -20.96 -31.76
CA LYS A 35 -21.92 -19.75 -31.64
C LYS A 35 -22.76 -19.72 -30.37
N ILE A 36 -23.15 -20.89 -29.84
CA ILE A 36 -23.82 -21.03 -28.54
C ILE A 36 -22.80 -20.81 -27.41
N SER A 37 -21.57 -21.35 -27.52
CA SER A 37 -20.50 -21.14 -26.54
C SER A 37 -19.97 -19.70 -26.58
N SER A 38 -19.95 -19.04 -27.74
CA SER A 38 -19.64 -17.60 -27.85
C SER A 38 -20.78 -16.69 -27.39
N ASN A 39 -22.04 -17.16 -27.41
CA ASN A 39 -23.18 -16.45 -26.82
C ASN A 39 -23.34 -16.72 -25.32
N TYR A 40 -22.55 -17.65 -24.77
CA TYR A 40 -22.11 -17.63 -23.38
C TYR A 40 -20.84 -16.77 -23.26
N GLU A 41 -20.89 -15.54 -23.79
CA GLU A 41 -20.13 -14.46 -23.16
C GLU A 41 -20.67 -14.36 -21.74
N ASP A 42 -19.82 -14.78 -20.80
CA ASP A 42 -20.05 -14.80 -19.38
C ASP A 42 -20.84 -13.57 -18.92
N LEU A 43 -22.10 -13.80 -18.56
CA LEU A 43 -22.86 -12.90 -17.72
C LEU A 43 -21.99 -12.57 -16.51
N ASN A 44 -21.47 -11.35 -16.51
CA ASN A 44 -20.49 -10.77 -15.60
C ASN A 44 -21.06 -10.63 -14.18
N ILE A 45 -21.32 -11.77 -13.55
CA ILE A 45 -21.89 -11.94 -12.22
C ILE A 45 -20.83 -12.72 -11.44
N ASN A 46 -19.96 -12.01 -10.70
CA ASN A 46 -19.21 -12.45 -9.50
C ASN A 46 -17.77 -11.93 -9.37
N GLN A 47 -17.19 -11.20 -10.32
CA GLN A 47 -15.86 -10.62 -10.10
C GLN A 47 -15.99 -9.27 -9.37
N ILE A 48 -15.71 -9.29 -8.08
CA ILE A 48 -15.58 -8.06 -7.30
C ILE A 48 -14.43 -7.25 -7.90
N ASP A 49 -14.77 -6.09 -8.48
CA ASP A 49 -13.77 -5.20 -9.05
C ASP A 49 -12.88 -4.62 -7.93
N PHE A 50 -11.60 -4.97 -7.96
CA PHE A 50 -10.60 -4.46 -7.02
C PHE A 50 -10.55 -2.91 -7.05
N ASN A 51 -10.70 -2.29 -8.21
CA ASN A 51 -10.66 -0.85 -8.35
C ASN A 51 -11.85 -0.19 -7.63
N LEU A 52 -13.05 -0.76 -7.77
CA LEU A 52 -14.23 -0.31 -7.05
C LEU A 52 -14.01 -0.34 -5.53
N ILE A 53 -13.46 -1.43 -5.00
CA ILE A 53 -13.16 -1.53 -3.56
C ILE A 53 -12.06 -0.56 -3.15
N SER A 54 -11.00 -0.41 -3.93
CA SER A 54 -9.92 0.55 -3.65
C SER A 54 -10.44 1.99 -3.62
N ASP A 55 -11.31 2.36 -4.56
CA ASP A 55 -11.94 3.68 -4.63
C ASP A 55 -12.86 3.92 -3.43
N GLU A 56 -13.62 2.92 -3.00
CA GLU A 56 -14.46 3.04 -1.81
C GLU A 56 -13.67 3.17 -0.52
N LEU A 57 -12.58 2.40 -0.37
CA LEU A 57 -11.65 2.60 0.73
C LEU A 57 -11.11 4.03 0.70
N LYS A 58 -10.72 4.53 -0.49
CA LYS A 58 -10.19 5.89 -0.69
C LYS A 58 -11.21 6.99 -0.36
N ARG A 59 -12.50 6.75 -0.58
CA ARG A 59 -13.59 7.65 -0.17
C ARG A 59 -13.81 7.66 1.34
N ASN A 60 -13.82 6.48 1.96
CA ASN A 60 -14.12 6.34 3.39
C ASN A 60 -12.95 6.73 4.32
N VAL A 61 -11.71 6.63 3.84
CA VAL A 61 -10.51 6.97 4.59
C VAL A 61 -9.62 7.86 3.74
N SER A 62 -9.70 9.17 3.99
CA SER A 62 -8.94 10.17 3.25
C SER A 62 -7.52 10.33 3.82
N ILE A 63 -6.50 10.19 2.95
CA ILE A 63 -5.09 10.20 3.36
C ILE A 63 -4.29 11.20 2.49
N PHE A 64 -3.65 12.16 3.16
CA PHE A 64 -2.66 13.06 2.56
C PHE A 64 -1.25 12.50 2.73
N CYS A 65 -0.57 12.22 1.62
CA CYS A 65 0.77 11.64 1.64
C CYS A 65 1.85 12.73 1.64
N ILE A 66 2.87 12.57 2.48
CA ILE A 66 3.91 13.56 2.72
C ILE A 66 5.25 12.91 2.44
N ILE A 67 5.93 13.37 1.39
CA ILE A 67 7.15 12.70 0.91
C ILE A 67 8.36 13.55 1.25
N HIS A 68 9.25 13.02 2.08
CA HIS A 68 10.52 13.66 2.37
C HIS A 68 11.53 13.35 1.27
N THR A 69 12.11 14.38 0.65
CA THR A 69 13.06 14.19 -0.45
C THR A 69 14.13 15.28 -0.50
N SER A 70 14.98 15.19 -1.52
CA SER A 70 16.01 16.15 -1.89
C SER A 70 16.08 16.26 -3.43
N PRO A 71 16.43 17.42 -4.01
CA PRO A 71 16.54 17.57 -5.46
C PRO A 71 17.47 16.54 -6.11
N LYS A 72 18.52 16.10 -5.39
CA LYS A 72 19.45 15.07 -5.85
C LYS A 72 18.80 13.69 -6.06
N TYR A 73 17.65 13.44 -5.43
CA TYR A 73 16.92 12.16 -5.50
C TYR A 73 15.67 12.25 -6.39
N LYS A 74 15.43 13.40 -7.03
CA LYS A 74 14.28 13.60 -7.93
C LYS A 74 14.11 12.47 -8.94
N TYR A 75 15.17 12.20 -9.71
CA TYR A 75 15.12 11.26 -10.82
C TYR A 75 15.44 9.81 -10.42
N SER A 76 16.20 9.60 -9.35
CA SER A 76 16.60 8.26 -8.90
C SER A 76 15.60 7.62 -7.93
N ARG A 77 14.70 8.41 -7.33
CA ARG A 77 13.77 7.96 -6.28
C ARG A 77 12.38 8.57 -6.43
N ALA A 78 12.24 9.87 -6.20
CA ALA A 78 10.94 10.53 -6.00
C ALA A 78 9.98 10.41 -7.19
N ILE A 79 10.48 10.50 -8.44
CA ILE A 79 9.64 10.36 -9.63
C ILE A 79 8.99 8.99 -9.75
N HIS A 80 9.66 7.94 -9.25
CA HIS A 80 9.14 6.57 -9.35
C HIS A 80 7.93 6.37 -8.44
N LEU A 81 7.93 6.97 -7.24
CA LEU A 81 6.78 6.96 -6.35
C LEU A 81 5.54 7.59 -7.02
N LYS A 82 5.73 8.69 -7.76
CA LYS A 82 4.67 9.39 -8.51
C LYS A 82 4.09 8.50 -9.62
N ASN A 83 4.95 7.73 -10.28
CA ASN A 83 4.58 6.85 -11.38
C ASN A 83 3.96 5.52 -10.89
N THR A 84 4.10 5.17 -9.61
CA THR A 84 3.56 3.93 -9.02
C THR A 84 2.49 4.23 -7.98
N TRP A 85 2.80 4.15 -6.69
CA TRP A 85 1.81 4.05 -5.62
C TRP A 85 1.22 5.39 -5.16
N LEU A 86 1.90 6.53 -5.39
CA LEU A 86 1.37 7.84 -4.94
C LEU A 86 0.05 8.23 -5.61
N LYS A 87 -0.24 7.70 -6.81
CA LYS A 87 -1.54 7.89 -7.48
C LYS A 87 -2.72 7.39 -6.65
N ARG A 88 -2.48 6.50 -5.69
CA ARG A 88 -3.49 5.93 -4.78
C ARG A 88 -3.69 6.77 -3.51
N CYS A 89 -2.85 7.76 -3.22
CA CYS A 89 -3.12 8.76 -2.17
C CYS A 89 -4.31 9.66 -2.57
N ASN A 90 -4.95 10.32 -1.60
CA ASN A 90 -6.01 11.29 -1.92
C ASN A 90 -5.40 12.58 -2.45
N ASP A 91 -4.28 13.01 -1.86
CA ASP A 91 -3.40 14.07 -2.36
C ASP A 91 -1.99 13.87 -1.76
N TYR A 92 -1.00 14.56 -2.29
CA TYR A 92 0.38 14.45 -1.82
C TYR A 92 1.21 15.72 -2.01
N LEU A 93 2.22 15.89 -1.15
CA LEU A 93 3.20 16.96 -1.26
C LEU A 93 4.61 16.46 -0.95
N PHE A 94 5.59 16.93 -1.71
CA PHE A 94 6.98 16.67 -1.41
C PHE A 94 7.57 17.79 -0.55
N ILE A 95 8.32 17.43 0.47
CA ILE A 95 9.08 18.36 1.32
C ILE A 95 10.56 18.19 0.97
N SER A 96 11.15 19.23 0.39
CA SER A 96 12.50 19.22 -0.17
C SER A 96 13.35 20.40 0.34
N THR A 97 14.58 20.53 -0.15
CA THR A 97 15.42 21.72 0.06
C THR A 97 15.14 22.85 -0.93
N GLU A 98 14.34 22.58 -1.97
CA GLU A 98 13.98 23.50 -3.04
C GLU A 98 12.50 23.33 -3.42
N ASN A 99 11.91 24.35 -4.03
CA ASN A 99 10.58 24.23 -4.62
C ASN A 99 10.71 23.55 -5.98
N ASP A 100 9.77 22.67 -6.33
CA ASP A 100 9.77 21.99 -7.64
C ASP A 100 8.33 21.65 -8.05
N ILE A 101 7.82 22.33 -9.08
CA ILE A 101 6.44 22.15 -9.54
C ILE A 101 6.22 20.75 -10.14
N SER A 102 7.25 20.12 -10.72
CA SER A 102 7.12 18.79 -11.34
C SER A 102 6.97 17.66 -10.31
N LEU A 103 7.50 17.87 -9.10
CA LEU A 103 7.37 16.99 -7.93
C LEU A 103 6.54 17.67 -6.82
N PRO A 104 5.42 18.34 -7.12
CA PRO A 104 4.78 19.39 -6.29
C PRO A 104 5.46 19.61 -4.91
N ALA A 105 6.66 20.18 -4.94
CA ALA A 105 7.58 20.19 -3.81
C ALA A 105 7.70 21.58 -3.22
N ILE A 106 7.76 21.64 -1.88
CA ILE A 106 8.01 22.87 -1.14
C ILE A 106 9.37 22.84 -0.45
N LYS A 107 10.02 24.01 -0.39
CA LYS A 107 11.26 24.23 0.34
C LYS A 107 11.03 24.30 1.84
N GLY A 108 11.35 23.19 2.51
CA GLY A 108 11.31 23.05 3.97
C GLY A 108 12.48 23.74 4.68
N PHE A 109 13.71 23.45 4.25
CA PHE A 109 14.96 23.96 4.86
C PHE A 109 16.11 23.87 3.85
N ARG A 110 17.13 24.71 3.99
CA ARG A 110 18.20 24.85 2.97
C ARG A 110 19.24 23.73 2.95
N LYS A 111 19.51 23.08 4.09
CA LYS A 111 20.52 22.01 4.17
C LYS A 111 19.86 20.66 3.98
N ASP A 112 20.50 19.80 3.19
CA ASP A 112 20.12 18.40 3.01
C ASP A 112 20.83 17.49 4.04
N GLY A 113 20.37 16.25 4.19
CA GLY A 113 20.89 15.25 5.12
C GLY A 113 19.86 14.84 6.16
N TYR A 114 19.95 13.60 6.62
CA TYR A 114 19.07 13.02 7.64
C TYR A 114 19.14 13.81 8.96
N GLN A 115 20.33 14.24 9.34
CA GLN A 115 20.53 15.08 10.54
C GLN A 115 19.86 16.45 10.44
N PHE A 116 19.53 16.95 9.24
CA PHE A 116 18.86 18.25 9.06
C PHE A 116 17.36 18.15 8.73
N SER A 117 16.80 16.94 8.82
CA SER A 117 15.43 16.63 8.39
C SER A 117 14.36 17.34 9.21
N ASN A 118 14.55 17.54 10.52
CA ASN A 118 13.55 18.20 11.38
C ASN A 118 13.17 19.59 10.86
N GLY A 119 14.15 20.39 10.40
CA GLY A 119 13.87 21.71 9.83
C GLY A 119 12.95 21.64 8.61
N ARG A 120 13.16 20.64 7.74
CA ARG A 120 12.33 20.43 6.54
C ARG A 120 10.93 19.98 6.92
N ILE A 121 10.83 18.90 7.68
CA ILE A 121 9.57 18.26 8.04
C ILE A 121 8.71 19.16 8.91
N ARG A 122 9.27 19.85 9.91
CA ARG A 122 8.52 20.80 10.75
C ARG A 122 7.86 21.90 9.92
N LYS A 123 8.60 22.50 8.97
CA LYS A 123 8.03 23.53 8.08
C LYS A 123 6.97 22.93 7.15
N GLY A 124 7.22 21.75 6.59
CA GLY A 124 6.28 21.09 5.70
C GLY A 124 4.98 20.66 6.39
N LEU A 125 5.05 20.03 7.57
CA LEU A 125 3.88 19.71 8.38
C LEU A 125 3.09 20.97 8.77
N THR A 126 3.77 22.07 9.09
CA THR A 126 3.11 23.36 9.36
C THR A 126 2.39 23.90 8.12
N TYR A 127 2.99 23.79 6.94
CA TYR A 127 2.36 24.18 5.68
C TYR A 127 1.15 23.30 5.36
N ILE A 128 1.30 21.98 5.51
CA ILE A 128 0.25 21.01 5.21
C ILE A 128 -0.94 21.20 6.14
N TYR A 129 -0.71 21.36 7.45
CA TYR A 129 -1.78 21.66 8.40
C TYR A 129 -2.57 22.92 7.99
N LYS A 130 -1.87 24.00 7.61
CA LYS A 130 -2.51 25.27 7.23
C LYS A 130 -3.34 25.19 5.94
N ASN A 131 -2.90 24.41 4.95
CA ASN A 131 -3.53 24.40 3.61
C ASN A 131 -4.44 23.19 3.37
N TYR A 132 -4.17 22.08 4.05
CA TYR A 132 -4.82 20.77 3.82
C TYR A 132 -5.29 20.10 5.12
N GLY A 133 -4.91 20.61 6.30
CA GLY A 133 -5.15 19.96 7.59
C GLY A 133 -6.62 19.64 7.88
N ASN A 134 -7.54 20.42 7.34
CA ASN A 134 -8.97 20.22 7.52
C ASN A 134 -9.61 19.27 6.48
N ASN A 135 -8.91 19.00 5.36
CA ASN A 135 -9.47 18.34 4.18
C ASN A 135 -9.27 16.82 4.20
N TYR A 136 -8.41 16.30 5.10
CA TYR A 136 -8.06 14.89 5.16
C TYR A 136 -8.09 14.38 6.60
N ASP A 137 -8.40 13.09 6.76
CA ASP A 137 -8.50 12.41 8.04
C ASP A 137 -7.14 11.98 8.58
N TRP A 138 -6.24 11.60 7.67
CA TRP A 138 -4.95 11.01 8.01
C TRP A 138 -3.81 11.61 7.19
N PHE A 139 -2.64 11.66 7.81
CA PHE A 139 -1.43 12.19 7.21
C PHE A 139 -0.35 11.12 7.27
N PHE A 140 0.17 10.73 6.10
CA PHE A 140 1.14 9.66 5.97
C PHE A 140 2.49 10.20 5.52
N LYS A 141 3.44 10.35 6.45
CA LYS A 141 4.82 10.74 6.12
C LYS A 141 5.61 9.51 5.72
N VAL A 142 6.28 9.59 4.57
CA VAL A 142 7.24 8.60 4.09
C VAL A 142 8.50 9.27 3.54
N ASP A 143 9.55 8.48 3.33
CA ASP A 143 10.75 8.90 2.61
C ASP A 143 10.60 8.61 1.10
N ASP A 144 11.47 9.22 0.28
CA ASP A 144 11.45 9.06 -1.19
C ASP A 144 11.89 7.68 -1.69
N ASP A 145 12.23 6.76 -0.80
CA ASP A 145 12.56 5.37 -1.03
C ASP A 145 11.62 4.42 -0.26
N THR A 146 10.35 4.82 -0.10
CA THR A 146 9.29 3.98 0.46
C THR A 146 8.31 3.54 -0.63
N TYR A 147 7.79 2.31 -0.53
CA TYR A 147 6.62 1.83 -1.27
C TYR A 147 5.49 1.57 -0.28
N ALA A 148 4.27 2.04 -0.59
CA ALA A 148 3.11 1.82 0.27
C ALA A 148 1.96 1.13 -0.45
N ILE A 149 1.24 0.29 0.28
CA ILE A 149 0.04 -0.41 -0.18
C ILE A 149 -1.16 0.29 0.47
N MET A 150 -1.70 1.28 -0.23
CA MET A 150 -2.68 2.22 0.35
C MET A 150 -4.00 1.54 0.76
N GLU A 151 -4.40 0.46 0.10
CA GLU A 151 -5.56 -0.34 0.47
C GLU A 151 -5.38 -0.99 1.85
N ASN A 152 -4.19 -1.52 2.15
CA ASN A 152 -3.87 -2.10 3.45
C ASN A 152 -3.80 -1.03 4.55
N VAL A 153 -3.25 0.15 4.22
CA VAL A 153 -3.25 1.31 5.11
C VAL A 153 -4.68 1.71 5.46
N ARG A 154 -5.58 1.82 4.47
CA ARG A 154 -6.97 2.22 4.70
C ARG A 154 -7.75 1.19 5.50
N MET A 155 -7.61 -0.10 5.19
CA MET A 155 -8.21 -1.18 5.99
C MET A 155 -7.83 -1.07 7.48
N PHE A 156 -6.56 -0.75 7.78
CA PHE A 156 -6.14 -0.51 9.16
C PHE A 156 -6.81 0.70 9.78
N LEU A 157 -6.95 1.79 9.05
CA LEU A 157 -7.52 3.04 9.55
C LEU A 157 -9.06 3.05 9.62
N MET A 158 -9.77 2.19 8.88
CA MET A 158 -11.25 2.13 8.84
C MET A 158 -11.93 1.95 10.20
N ASN A 159 -11.21 1.44 11.20
CA ASN A 159 -11.73 1.22 12.55
C ASN A 159 -11.27 2.28 13.56
N ARG A 160 -10.56 3.33 13.11
CA ARG A 160 -9.91 4.32 13.99
C ARG A 160 -10.49 5.70 13.75
N ASP A 161 -10.58 6.49 14.81
CA ASP A 161 -11.14 7.83 14.76
C ASP A 161 -10.06 8.88 14.53
N SER A 162 -10.10 9.54 13.37
CA SER A 162 -9.16 10.61 12.99
C SER A 162 -9.26 11.85 13.89
N GLN A 163 -10.33 11.99 14.68
CA GLN A 163 -10.50 13.07 15.67
C GLN A 163 -9.82 12.76 17.01
N THR A 164 -9.16 11.60 17.14
CA THR A 164 -8.42 11.21 18.34
C THR A 164 -6.92 11.08 18.08
N ASP A 165 -6.13 11.05 19.15
CA ASP A 165 -4.67 11.07 19.05
C ASP A 165 -4.12 9.72 18.58
N HIS A 166 -3.52 9.70 17.39
CA HIS A 166 -2.96 8.51 16.77
C HIS A 166 -1.58 8.77 16.18
N TYR A 167 -0.63 7.89 16.50
CA TYR A 167 0.72 7.90 15.95
C TYR A 167 1.20 6.46 15.72
N TYR A 168 1.17 6.01 14.46
CA TYR A 168 1.45 4.64 14.03
C TYR A 168 2.67 4.56 13.11
N GLY A 169 3.36 3.42 13.12
CA GLY A 169 4.53 3.16 12.27
C GLY A 169 5.39 2.04 12.86
N TYR A 170 6.63 1.92 12.40
CA TYR A 170 7.57 0.98 13.01
C TYR A 170 8.19 1.59 14.28
N LYS A 171 7.75 1.12 15.46
CA LYS A 171 8.15 1.67 16.76
C LYS A 171 9.60 1.33 17.11
N LEU A 172 10.43 2.37 17.22
CA LEU A 172 11.82 2.32 17.65
C LEU A 172 11.98 2.94 19.04
N LYS A 173 13.03 2.52 19.74
CA LYS A 173 13.49 3.09 21.00
C LYS A 173 14.99 3.39 20.96
N ILE A 174 15.36 4.56 21.47
CA ILE A 174 16.75 4.98 21.69
C ILE A 174 16.88 5.64 23.06
N LYS A 175 18.12 5.81 23.53
CA LYS A 175 18.44 6.67 24.67
C LYS A 175 19.06 7.97 24.16
N ASP A 176 18.64 9.11 24.70
CA ASP A 176 19.35 10.36 24.45
C ASP A 176 20.63 10.49 25.27
N TYR A 177 21.31 11.64 25.12
CA TYR A 177 22.51 12.00 25.86
C TYR A 177 22.33 11.90 27.39
N TYR A 178 21.13 12.20 27.89
CA TYR A 178 20.77 12.15 29.31
C TYR A 178 20.22 10.79 29.75
N LYS A 179 20.32 9.76 28.89
CA LYS A 179 19.84 8.39 29.10
C LYS A 179 18.31 8.26 29.20
N HIS A 180 17.54 9.28 28.82
CA HIS A 180 16.09 9.17 28.75
C HIS A 180 15.67 8.31 27.56
N GLN A 181 14.70 7.42 27.78
CA GLN A 181 14.14 6.60 26.71
C GLN A 181 13.20 7.44 25.83
N ILE A 182 13.51 7.43 24.54
CA ILE A 182 12.72 8.05 23.48
C ILE A 182 12.14 6.95 22.62
N GLU A 183 10.84 7.02 22.41
CA GLU A 183 10.09 6.15 21.53
C GLU A 183 9.57 6.99 20.37
N TYR A 184 9.75 6.49 19.15
CA TYR A 184 9.38 7.19 17.93
C TYR A 184 9.06 6.17 16.83
N MET A 185 8.38 6.61 15.78
CA MET A 185 8.17 5.80 14.59
C MET A 185 9.31 6.03 13.61
N SER A 186 9.84 4.96 13.00
CA SER A 186 10.94 5.03 12.04
C SER A 186 10.65 5.98 10.87
N GLY A 187 11.68 6.68 10.37
CA GLY A 187 11.58 7.61 9.25
C GLY A 187 10.98 7.05 7.96
N GLY A 188 11.15 5.75 7.67
CA GLY A 188 10.63 5.09 6.47
C GLY A 188 9.11 5.12 6.32
N GLY A 189 8.36 5.40 7.39
CA GLY A 189 6.93 5.69 7.28
C GLY A 189 6.21 5.78 8.62
N TYR A 190 5.42 6.83 8.81
CA TYR A 190 4.51 6.96 9.95
C TYR A 190 3.19 7.65 9.60
N LEU A 191 2.11 7.19 10.24
CA LEU A 191 0.76 7.75 10.15
C LEU A 191 0.45 8.56 11.40
N ILE A 192 -0.13 9.73 11.20
CA ILE A 192 -0.76 10.52 12.27
C ILE A 192 -2.18 10.88 11.88
N SER A 193 -3.07 10.96 12.86
CA SER A 193 -4.43 11.46 12.66
C SER A 193 -4.46 12.96 12.45
N LYS A 194 -5.58 13.46 11.93
CA LYS A 194 -5.90 14.89 11.87
C LYS A 194 -5.71 15.60 13.21
N GLU A 195 -6.24 15.03 14.29
CA GLU A 195 -6.09 15.60 15.63
C GLU A 195 -4.62 15.68 16.07
N THR A 196 -3.84 14.63 15.79
CA THR A 196 -2.41 14.61 16.13
C THR A 196 -1.61 15.63 15.33
N LEU A 197 -1.88 15.79 14.02
CA LEU A 197 -1.24 16.83 13.22
C LEU A 197 -1.58 18.23 13.76
N MET A 198 -2.84 18.48 14.10
CA MET A 198 -3.27 19.75 14.68
C MET A 198 -2.48 20.06 15.95
N LYS A 199 -2.51 19.18 16.97
CA LYS A 199 -1.79 19.38 18.23
C LYS A 199 -0.28 19.52 18.04
N LEU A 200 0.31 18.73 17.14
CA LEU A 200 1.74 18.83 16.82
C LEU A 200 2.11 20.24 16.33
N VAL A 201 1.30 20.84 15.44
CA VAL A 201 1.58 22.15 14.84
C VAL A 201 1.17 23.32 15.74
N THR A 202 0.02 23.24 16.41
CA THR A 202 -0.55 24.35 17.20
C THR A 202 -0.07 24.38 18.64
N VAL A 203 0.32 23.23 19.22
CA VAL A 203 0.79 23.12 20.60
C VAL A 203 2.30 22.88 20.63
N ALA A 204 2.76 21.72 20.14
CA ALA A 204 4.15 21.33 20.31
C ALA A 204 5.10 22.26 19.55
N PHE A 205 4.86 22.52 18.25
CA PHE A 205 5.71 23.41 17.45
C PHE A 205 5.66 24.87 17.86
N LYS A 206 4.75 25.28 18.77
CA LYS A 206 4.71 26.65 19.29
C LYS A 206 5.55 26.84 20.54
N ASN A 207 5.99 25.75 21.19
CA ASN A 207 6.75 25.82 22.43
C ASN A 207 8.13 25.13 22.30
N PRO A 208 9.24 25.89 22.22
CA PRO A 208 10.60 25.34 22.13
C PRO A 208 11.02 24.43 23.29
N LYS A 209 10.41 24.58 24.48
CA LYS A 209 10.65 23.70 25.64
C LYS A 209 10.00 22.33 25.46
N ILE A 210 8.87 22.26 24.75
CA ILE A 210 8.17 21.02 24.41
C ILE A 210 8.81 20.38 23.18
N CYS A 211 9.11 21.18 22.16
CA CYS A 211 9.58 20.69 20.87
C CYS A 211 10.69 21.59 20.31
N SER A 212 11.94 21.12 20.42
CA SER A 212 13.12 21.82 19.93
C SER A 212 12.96 22.26 18.47
N PRO A 213 13.21 23.55 18.16
CA PRO A 213 13.17 24.07 16.80
C PRO A 213 14.49 23.82 16.05
N MET A 214 15.49 23.19 16.69
CA MET A 214 16.80 23.00 16.08
C MET A 214 16.70 22.14 14.80
N PRO A 215 17.20 22.62 13.66
CA PRO A 215 17.04 21.91 12.39
C PRO A 215 17.93 20.67 12.30
N ASN A 216 19.05 20.65 13.04
CA ASN A 216 20.07 19.60 13.03
C ASN A 216 19.74 18.41 13.95
N ILE A 217 18.48 17.97 13.93
CA ILE A 217 17.99 16.76 14.61
C ILE A 217 17.23 15.93 13.55
N PRO A 218 17.33 14.60 13.56
CA PRO A 218 16.43 13.75 12.80
C PRO A 218 14.95 14.04 13.09
N ASP A 219 14.12 14.16 12.05
CA ASP A 219 12.72 14.50 12.18
C ASP A 219 11.96 13.43 12.95
N ASP A 220 12.13 12.16 12.62
CA ASP A 220 11.45 11.03 13.24
C ASP A 220 11.65 10.99 14.77
N VAL A 221 12.91 11.14 15.22
CA VAL A 221 13.27 11.27 16.64
C VAL A 221 12.65 12.52 17.25
N GLN A 222 12.73 13.66 16.57
CA GLN A 222 12.22 14.91 17.12
C GLN A 222 10.69 14.92 17.20
N ILE A 223 9.98 14.45 16.19
CA ILE A 223 8.52 14.29 16.19
C ILE A 223 8.09 13.36 17.32
N GLY A 224 8.75 12.21 17.50
CA GLY A 224 8.49 11.31 18.62
C GLY A 224 8.63 11.99 19.99
N ARG A 225 9.69 12.78 20.19
CA ARG A 225 9.86 13.61 21.41
C ARG A 225 8.74 14.63 21.58
N CYS A 226 8.41 15.37 20.52
CA CYS A 226 7.43 16.45 20.58
C CYS A 226 6.04 15.93 20.92
N LEU A 227 5.63 14.81 20.31
CA LEU A 227 4.36 14.15 20.60
C LEU A 227 4.31 13.61 22.02
N LYS A 228 5.38 12.93 22.48
CA LYS A 228 5.48 12.43 23.85
C LYS A 228 5.33 13.55 24.89
N ASN A 229 5.93 14.71 24.64
CA ASN A 229 5.87 15.86 25.55
C ASN A 229 4.50 16.56 25.59
N ILE A 230 3.57 16.20 24.70
CA ILE A 230 2.17 16.61 24.76
C ILE A 230 1.24 15.41 25.03
N ASN A 231 1.78 14.34 25.62
CA ASN A 231 1.07 13.11 26.01
C ASN A 231 0.50 12.27 24.84
N ILE A 232 0.97 12.48 23.62
CA ILE A 232 0.66 11.61 22.47
C ILE A 232 1.78 10.56 22.35
N THR A 233 1.44 9.30 22.56
CA THR A 233 2.42 8.21 22.55
C THR A 233 2.39 7.41 21.25
N THR A 234 3.52 6.77 20.92
CA THR A 234 3.60 5.80 19.82
C THR A 234 2.70 4.60 20.08
N MET A 235 1.88 4.22 19.10
CA MET A 235 0.91 3.12 19.22
C MET A 235 1.37 1.84 18.48
N ASP A 236 0.82 0.68 18.87
CA ASP A 236 1.14 -0.60 18.25
C ASP A 236 0.36 -0.76 16.93
N SER A 237 1.08 -0.87 15.81
CA SER A 237 0.48 -1.08 14.49
C SER A 237 0.58 -2.52 14.00
N ARG A 238 1.14 -3.44 14.80
CA ARG A 238 1.36 -4.84 14.39
C ARG A 238 0.04 -5.57 14.22
N ASP A 239 0.10 -6.68 13.50
CA ASP A 239 -1.04 -7.58 13.42
C ASP A 239 -1.24 -8.34 14.75
N ILE A 240 -2.36 -9.07 14.86
CA ILE A 240 -2.69 -9.84 16.06
C ILE A 240 -1.68 -10.94 16.40
N TYR A 241 -0.80 -11.31 15.46
CA TYR A 241 0.26 -12.30 15.65
C TYR A 241 1.61 -11.65 15.95
N ASP A 242 1.62 -10.39 16.40
CA ASP A 242 2.82 -9.63 16.72
C ASP A 242 3.75 -9.35 15.53
N ARG A 243 3.26 -9.48 14.29
CA ARG A 243 4.06 -9.29 13.07
C ARG A 243 4.01 -7.86 12.55
N HIS A 244 5.12 -7.41 11.98
CA HIS A 244 5.26 -6.04 11.50
C HIS A 244 4.61 -5.83 10.13
N VAL A 245 3.97 -4.68 9.97
CA VAL A 245 3.30 -4.25 8.72
C VAL A 245 3.87 -2.95 8.17
N PHE A 246 4.52 -2.14 9.01
CA PHE A 246 5.48 -1.12 8.56
C PHE A 246 6.85 -1.76 8.60
N LEU A 247 7.54 -1.89 7.46
CA LEU A 247 8.89 -2.44 7.42
C LEU A 247 9.90 -1.30 7.29
N PRO A 248 10.87 -1.18 8.21
CA PRO A 248 11.83 -0.08 8.20
C PRO A 248 13.10 -0.40 7.37
N SER A 249 13.25 -1.65 6.90
CA SER A 249 14.26 -2.06 5.91
C SER A 249 13.63 -2.92 4.80
N SER A 250 14.42 -3.21 3.77
CA SER A 250 13.97 -3.98 2.61
C SER A 250 13.27 -5.27 3.05
N PHE A 251 12.13 -5.57 2.41
CA PHE A 251 11.39 -6.79 2.72
C PHE A 251 12.17 -8.07 2.37
N SER A 252 13.16 -8.00 1.46
CA SER A 252 14.06 -9.13 1.19
C SER A 252 15.03 -9.38 2.34
N GLU A 253 15.55 -8.32 2.97
CA GLU A 253 16.45 -8.43 4.13
C GLU A 253 15.72 -8.92 5.39
N PHE A 254 14.48 -8.45 5.59
CA PHE A 254 13.66 -8.81 6.75
C PHE A 254 12.96 -10.16 6.57
N GLY A 255 12.55 -10.48 5.33
CA GLY A 255 11.88 -11.74 4.98
C GLY A 255 12.82 -12.93 4.82
N SER A 256 14.12 -12.72 4.66
CA SER A 256 15.12 -13.79 4.56
C SER A 256 15.77 -14.13 5.90
N LEU A 257 16.25 -15.36 6.04
CA LEU A 257 17.05 -15.80 7.20
C LEU A 257 18.54 -15.46 7.07
N ILE A 258 18.95 -14.83 5.97
CA ILE A 258 20.34 -14.47 5.67
C ILE A 258 20.80 -13.38 6.64
N LYS A 259 21.95 -13.59 7.32
CA LYS A 259 22.54 -12.60 8.24
C LYS A 259 22.81 -11.27 7.50
N ASN A 260 22.38 -10.15 8.09
CA ASN A 260 22.62 -8.82 7.55
C ASN A 260 22.62 -7.80 8.69
N THR A 261 23.53 -6.82 8.61
CA THR A 261 23.79 -5.84 9.67
C THR A 261 22.67 -4.81 9.82
N HIS A 262 21.92 -4.54 8.76
CA HIS A 262 20.73 -3.67 8.80
C HIS A 262 19.68 -4.22 9.77
N TRP A 263 19.32 -5.50 9.64
CA TRP A 263 18.39 -6.17 10.54
C TRP A 263 18.91 -6.17 11.98
N ASP A 264 20.21 -6.43 12.21
CA ASP A 264 20.80 -6.40 13.56
C ASP A 264 20.66 -5.01 14.20
N GLY A 265 20.89 -3.95 13.41
CA GLY A 265 20.71 -2.56 13.83
C GLY A 265 19.26 -2.22 14.17
N PHE A 266 18.28 -2.74 13.42
CA PHE A 266 16.86 -2.57 13.74
C PHE A 266 16.44 -3.40 14.95
N LYS A 267 16.87 -4.67 15.06
CA LYS A 267 16.59 -5.52 16.22
C LYS A 267 17.00 -4.85 17.53
N LYS A 268 18.20 -4.23 17.57
CA LYS A 268 18.72 -3.53 18.75
C LYS A 268 17.85 -2.33 19.17
N ARG A 269 17.23 -1.65 18.21
CA ARG A 269 16.43 -0.43 18.42
C ARG A 269 14.93 -0.68 18.41
N SER A 270 14.47 -1.86 17.98
CA SER A 270 13.06 -2.20 17.93
C SER A 270 12.48 -2.17 19.34
N TYR A 271 11.32 -1.52 19.50
CA TYR A 271 10.63 -1.55 20.77
C TYR A 271 10.12 -2.97 21.08
N TYR A 272 9.55 -3.61 20.05
CA TYR A 272 9.00 -4.96 20.10
C TYR A 272 10.02 -6.02 19.68
N ASN A 273 9.76 -7.29 20.00
CA ASN A 273 10.56 -8.38 19.49
C ASN A 273 10.50 -8.42 17.95
N LEU A 274 11.66 -8.50 17.31
CA LEU A 274 11.79 -8.61 15.85
C LEU A 274 12.37 -9.98 15.53
N PRO A 275 11.54 -11.01 15.27
CA PRO A 275 12.02 -12.24 14.69
C PRO A 275 12.56 -11.98 13.27
N LYS A 276 13.37 -12.92 12.75
CA LYS A 276 13.90 -12.83 11.39
C LYS A 276 13.15 -13.77 10.47
N GLY A 277 12.97 -13.36 9.21
CA GLY A 277 12.33 -14.16 8.18
C GLY A 277 10.86 -13.82 7.97
N LEU A 278 10.21 -14.55 7.07
CA LEU A 278 8.81 -14.35 6.68
C LEU A 278 7.82 -14.35 7.86
N SER A 279 8.11 -15.07 8.94
CA SER A 279 7.25 -15.12 10.13
C SER A 279 7.16 -13.77 10.86
N ALA A 280 8.10 -12.85 10.63
CA ALA A 280 8.07 -11.51 11.20
C ALA A 280 7.15 -10.53 10.45
N LEU A 281 6.69 -10.92 9.26
CA LEU A 281 5.98 -10.04 8.33
C LEU A 281 4.48 -10.33 8.36
N GLY A 282 3.69 -9.28 8.59
CA GLY A 282 2.24 -9.37 8.58
C GLY A 282 1.71 -9.64 7.16
N ASN A 283 0.54 -10.27 7.07
CA ASN A 283 -0.06 -10.64 5.77
C ASN A 283 -0.53 -9.43 4.95
N PHE A 284 -0.74 -8.29 5.61
CA PHE A 284 -1.20 -7.03 5.01
C PHE A 284 -0.17 -5.94 5.30
N PRO A 285 1.01 -5.99 4.67
CA PRO A 285 2.03 -4.96 4.84
C PRO A 285 1.49 -3.62 4.33
N MET A 286 1.85 -2.55 5.02
CA MET A 286 1.43 -1.19 4.70
C MET A 286 2.52 -0.43 3.98
N SER A 287 3.78 -0.65 4.35
CA SER A 287 4.91 -0.02 3.67
C SER A 287 6.20 -0.83 3.77
N PHE A 288 7.04 -0.64 2.77
CA PHE A 288 8.40 -1.15 2.68
C PHE A 288 9.36 0.00 2.41
N HIS A 289 10.52 -0.07 3.03
CA HIS A 289 11.59 0.90 2.86
C HIS A 289 12.88 0.13 3.09
N TYR A 290 13.93 0.11 2.28
CA TYR A 290 14.19 0.96 1.12
C TYR A 290 13.71 0.30 -0.18
N VAL A 291 12.98 1.05 -0.99
CA VAL A 291 12.48 0.68 -2.32
C VAL A 291 12.80 1.84 -3.26
N ILE A 292 13.80 1.67 -4.13
CA ILE A 292 14.29 2.69 -5.08
C ILE A 292 14.19 2.21 -6.52
N GLY A 293 14.13 3.16 -7.47
CA GLY A 293 14.24 2.88 -8.90
C GLY A 293 13.29 1.77 -9.38
N ASP A 294 13.85 0.81 -10.10
CA ASP A 294 13.16 -0.32 -10.71
C ASP A 294 12.34 -1.15 -9.70
N MET A 295 12.75 -1.18 -8.43
CA MET A 295 12.04 -1.92 -7.40
C MET A 295 10.63 -1.37 -7.14
N GLN A 296 10.41 -0.06 -7.34
CA GLN A 296 9.07 0.54 -7.26
C GLN A 296 8.14 -0.08 -8.30
N TYR A 297 8.61 -0.28 -9.53
CA TYR A 297 7.84 -0.87 -10.61
C TYR A 297 7.69 -2.38 -10.47
N GLY A 298 8.72 -3.07 -9.97
CA GLY A 298 8.64 -4.49 -9.63
C GLY A 298 7.54 -4.76 -8.61
N LEU A 299 7.45 -3.97 -7.55
CA LEU A 299 6.36 -4.08 -6.57
C LEU A 299 5.00 -3.68 -7.16
N GLU A 300 4.94 -2.64 -7.99
CA GLU A 300 3.70 -2.27 -8.70
C GLU A 300 3.18 -3.44 -9.54
N TYR A 301 4.06 -4.09 -10.32
CA TYR A 301 3.73 -5.27 -11.09
C TYR A 301 3.24 -6.42 -10.20
N LEU A 302 3.99 -6.74 -9.14
CA LEU A 302 3.67 -7.85 -8.25
C LEU A 302 2.37 -7.66 -7.45
N PHE A 303 2.01 -6.43 -7.11
CA PHE A 303 0.80 -6.17 -6.32
C PHE A 303 -0.44 -5.87 -7.14
N TYR A 304 -0.30 -5.28 -8.33
CA TYR A 304 -1.43 -4.72 -9.05
C TYR A 304 -1.60 -5.24 -10.49
N HIS A 305 -0.68 -6.06 -11.01
CA HIS A 305 -0.74 -6.52 -12.40
C HIS A 305 -0.60 -8.02 -12.57
N THR A 306 0.27 -8.68 -11.79
CA THR A 306 0.46 -10.12 -11.91
C THR A 306 -0.66 -10.87 -11.20
N GLU A 307 -1.08 -11.98 -11.80
CA GLU A 307 -1.93 -12.97 -11.14
C GLU A 307 -1.11 -14.21 -10.78
N VAL A 308 -1.53 -14.90 -9.73
CA VAL A 308 -0.99 -16.21 -9.34
C VAL A 308 -2.18 -17.15 -9.25
N VAL A 309 -2.22 -18.16 -10.13
CA VAL A 309 -3.33 -19.12 -10.20
C VAL A 309 -3.60 -19.72 -8.82
N GLY A 310 -4.85 -19.63 -8.37
CA GLY A 310 -5.30 -20.13 -7.07
C GLY A 310 -5.01 -19.23 -5.86
N ARG A 311 -4.32 -18.09 -6.03
CA ARG A 311 -4.06 -17.15 -4.94
C ARG A 311 -5.17 -16.10 -4.85
N THR A 312 -5.94 -16.13 -3.76
CA THR A 312 -6.96 -15.14 -3.42
C THR A 312 -6.66 -14.48 -2.07
N SER A 313 -7.08 -13.23 -1.88
CA SER A 313 -7.00 -12.61 -0.55
C SER A 313 -7.98 -13.29 0.42
N ARG A 314 -7.52 -13.56 1.65
CA ARG A 314 -8.32 -14.21 2.70
C ARG A 314 -9.61 -13.46 3.04
N ILE A 315 -9.64 -12.15 2.80
CA ILE A 315 -10.83 -11.32 2.99
C ILE A 315 -11.93 -11.76 2.04
N PHE A 316 -11.60 -11.96 0.76
CA PHE A 316 -12.58 -12.28 -0.27
C PHE A 316 -12.99 -13.75 -0.30
N ASN A 317 -12.20 -14.67 0.28
CA ASN A 317 -12.62 -16.07 0.43
C ASN A 317 -13.95 -16.22 1.17
N LYS A 318 -14.24 -15.34 2.14
CA LYS A 318 -15.53 -15.32 2.85
C LYS A 318 -16.64 -14.65 2.04
N VAL A 319 -16.29 -13.64 1.25
CA VAL A 319 -17.24 -12.86 0.45
C VAL A 319 -17.76 -13.67 -0.74
N TYR A 320 -16.90 -14.40 -1.45
CA TYR A 320 -17.31 -15.23 -2.59
C TYR A 320 -18.26 -16.38 -2.22
N LEU A 321 -18.35 -16.76 -0.94
CA LEU A 321 -19.34 -17.73 -0.47
C LEU A 321 -20.77 -17.14 -0.41
N ASN A 322 -20.92 -15.81 -0.48
CA ASN A 322 -22.20 -15.11 -0.46
C ASN A 322 -22.50 -14.51 -1.85
N LYS A 323 -23.48 -15.10 -2.56
CA LYS A 323 -23.86 -14.78 -3.95
C LYS A 323 -24.54 -13.41 -4.15
N GLU A 324 -24.80 -12.64 -3.09
CA GLU A 324 -25.47 -11.34 -3.11
C GLU A 324 -24.62 -10.20 -2.50
N SER A 325 -23.29 -10.29 -2.60
CA SER A 325 -22.40 -9.29 -2.00
C SER A 325 -22.40 -7.98 -2.79
N ASN A 326 -23.01 -6.93 -2.21
CA ASN A 326 -22.85 -5.56 -2.66
C ASN A 326 -21.63 -4.88 -2.00
N THR A 327 -21.24 -3.72 -2.51
CA THR A 327 -20.06 -2.97 -2.04
C THR A 327 -20.10 -2.66 -0.54
N THR A 328 -21.26 -2.29 0.00
CA THR A 328 -21.43 -2.00 1.44
C THR A 328 -21.13 -3.22 2.29
N PHE A 329 -21.66 -4.38 1.91
CA PHE A 329 -21.37 -5.65 2.60
C PHE A 329 -19.86 -5.96 2.59
N ILE A 330 -19.20 -5.75 1.44
CA ILE A 330 -17.76 -6.00 1.32
C ILE A 330 -16.96 -5.06 2.24
N LEU A 331 -17.31 -3.78 2.29
CA LEU A 331 -16.66 -2.81 3.18
C LEU A 331 -16.86 -3.16 4.66
N ASP A 332 -18.05 -3.62 5.02
CA ASP A 332 -18.32 -4.10 6.38
C ASP A 332 -17.48 -5.34 6.72
N GLU A 333 -17.32 -6.27 5.79
CA GLU A 333 -16.42 -7.42 5.98
C GLU A 333 -14.95 -7.01 6.06
N ILE A 334 -14.48 -6.06 5.24
CA ILE A 334 -13.13 -5.49 5.35
C ILE A 334 -12.95 -4.82 6.72
N LYS A 335 -13.94 -4.07 7.19
CA LYS A 335 -13.91 -3.40 8.49
C LYS A 335 -13.83 -4.42 9.64
N LYS A 336 -14.69 -5.45 9.64
CA LYS A 336 -14.64 -6.56 10.60
C LYS A 336 -13.29 -7.27 10.56
N TYR A 337 -12.80 -7.56 9.36
CA TYR A 337 -11.51 -8.23 9.17
C TYR A 337 -10.36 -7.39 9.73
N GLY A 338 -10.29 -6.10 9.39
CA GLY A 338 -9.29 -5.16 9.91
C GLY A 338 -9.28 -5.11 11.44
N LYS A 339 -10.47 -5.05 12.06
CA LYS A 339 -10.61 -5.11 13.54
C LYS A 339 -10.07 -6.41 14.13
N SER A 340 -10.24 -7.53 13.44
CA SER A 340 -9.75 -8.84 13.89
C SER A 340 -8.29 -9.14 13.53
N ASN A 341 -7.70 -8.38 12.61
CA ASN A 341 -6.35 -8.64 12.08
C ASN A 341 -5.29 -7.73 12.71
N PHE A 342 -5.65 -6.54 13.18
CA PHE A 342 -4.70 -5.59 13.77
C PHE A 342 -4.94 -5.39 15.26
N LYS A 343 -3.88 -5.05 15.99
CA LYS A 343 -4.00 -4.59 17.37
C LYS A 343 -4.76 -3.27 17.40
N TYR A 344 -5.58 -3.08 18.43
CA TYR A 344 -6.38 -1.87 18.62
C TYR A 344 -5.87 -1.08 19.82
#